data_AF-A0A924J8L0-F1
#
_entry.id   AF-A0A924J8L0-F1
#
_cell.length_a   1.000
_cell.length_b   1.000
_cell.length_c   1.000
_cell.angle_alpha   90.00
_cell.angle_beta   90.00
_cell.angle_gamma   90.00
#
_symmetry.space_group_name_H-M   'P 1'
#
loop_
_entity.id
_entity.type
_entity.pdbx_description
1 polymer ?
#
loop_
_entity_poly.entity_id
_entity_poly.type
_entity_poly.pdbx_seq_one_letter_code
_entity_poly.pdbx_strand_id
1 'polypeptide(L)'
;MFYKSLHIFGLFLSTTSLGGIAIHAANGGTKATSRTRTLTASMFGIGMLIALAGGFGQAARLGMTNTAIFPGWLWAKIAIWIVVSVLSILPYRIPALAKPIYLLVPLLTGLAAYLAIFHGL
;
A
#
# COMPACT_ATOMS: atom_id res chain seq x y z
N MET A 1 8.03 -17.33 6.95
CA MET A 1 8.85 -16.61 5.94
C MET A 1 8.06 -16.34 4.67
N PHE A 2 7.45 -17.36 4.04
CA PHE A 2 6.66 -17.19 2.81
C PHE A 2 5.65 -16.03 2.82
N TYR A 3 4.69 -16.01 3.76
CA TYR A 3 3.66 -14.96 3.83
C TYR A 3 4.23 -13.55 4.09
N LYS A 4 5.29 -13.45 4.90
CA LYS A 4 6.01 -12.19 5.11
C LYS A 4 6.64 -11.68 3.82
N SER A 5 7.30 -12.56 3.06
CA SER A 5 7.87 -12.22 1.75
C SER A 5 6.80 -11.80 0.75
N LEU A 6 5.68 -12.54 0.72
CA LEU A 6 4.53 -12.21 -0.13
C LEU A 6 3.98 -10.83 0.22
N HIS A 7 3.78 -10.55 1.51
CA HIS A 7 3.32 -9.24 1.98
C HIS A 7 4.23 -8.10 1.51
N ILE A 8 5.54 -8.22 1.75
CA ILE A 8 6.53 -7.20 1.40
C ILE A 8 6.62 -7.01 -0.12
N PHE A 9 6.61 -8.09 -0.89
CA PHE A 9 6.62 -8.03 -2.35
C PHE A 9 5.40 -7.30 -2.90
N GLY A 10 4.20 -7.60 -2.38
CA GLY A 10 2.98 -6.88 -2.72
C GLY A 10 3.08 -5.39 -2.43
N LEU A 11 3.65 -5.01 -1.27
CA LEU A 11 3.89 -3.61 -0.92
C LEU A 11 4.83 -2.91 -1.90
N PHE A 12 5.92 -3.58 -2.34
CA PHE A 12 6.81 -2.98 -3.34
C PHE A 12 6.12 -2.72 -4.67
N LEU A 13 5.29 -3.64 -5.15
CA LEU A 13 4.51 -3.42 -6.37
C LEU A 13 3.57 -2.22 -6.22
N SER A 14 2.85 -2.13 -5.10
CA SER A 14 1.90 -1.05 -4.85
C SER A 14 2.55 0.31 -4.66
N THR A 15 3.60 0.42 -3.86
CA THR A 15 4.28 1.70 -3.61
C THR A 15 5.03 2.19 -4.84
N THR A 16 5.69 1.30 -5.59
CA THR A 16 6.35 1.65 -6.86
C THR A 16 5.34 2.17 -7.88
N SER A 17 4.21 1.47 -8.03
CA SER A 17 3.15 1.91 -8.93
C SER A 17 2.57 3.27 -8.53
N LEU A 18 2.23 3.44 -7.25
CA LEU A 18 1.67 4.70 -6.74
C LEU A 18 2.66 5.86 -6.88
N GLY A 19 3.94 5.63 -6.63
CA GLY A 19 5.00 6.62 -6.87
C GLY A 19 5.04 7.07 -8.33
N GLY A 20 4.99 6.12 -9.28
CA GLY A 20 4.93 6.42 -10.71
C GLY A 20 3.67 7.20 -11.11
N ILE A 21 2.51 6.82 -10.59
CA ILE A 21 1.23 7.52 -10.82
C ILE A 21 1.30 8.96 -10.27
N ALA A 22 1.82 9.13 -9.05
CA ALA A 22 1.91 10.43 -8.40
C ALA A 22 2.88 11.38 -9.12
N ILE A 23 4.06 10.91 -9.52
CA ILE A 23 5.01 11.73 -10.29
C ILE A 23 4.42 12.12 -11.65
N HIS A 24 3.80 11.17 -12.37
CA HIS A 24 3.17 11.47 -13.66
C HIS A 24 2.10 12.55 -13.52
N ALA A 25 1.20 12.40 -12.55
CA ALA A 25 0.16 13.38 -12.27
C ALA A 25 0.72 14.75 -11.83
N ALA A 26 1.77 14.76 -11.00
CA ALA A 26 2.44 15.98 -10.54
C ALA A 26 3.09 16.77 -11.69
N ASN A 27 3.46 16.09 -12.78
CA ASN A 27 4.00 16.68 -14.00
C ASN A 27 2.91 17.06 -15.03
N GLY A 28 1.63 17.10 -14.63
CA GLY A 28 0.50 17.43 -15.50
C GLY A 28 -0.04 16.25 -16.31
N GLY A 29 0.45 15.04 -16.03
CA GLY A 29 -0.04 13.82 -16.64
C GLY A 29 -1.47 13.47 -16.23
N THR A 30 -2.24 12.89 -17.14
CA THR A 30 -3.60 12.40 -16.88
C THR A 30 -3.70 10.92 -17.23
N LYS A 31 -4.85 10.30 -16.93
CA LYS A 31 -5.14 8.93 -17.35
C LYS A 31 -5.05 8.74 -18.86
N ALA A 32 -5.42 9.75 -19.65
CA ALA A 32 -5.41 9.68 -21.11
C ALA A 32 -3.98 9.77 -21.70
N THR A 33 -3.06 10.44 -21.01
CA THR A 33 -1.68 10.63 -21.50
C THR A 33 -0.71 9.55 -21.01
N SER A 34 -1.12 8.70 -20.07
CA SER A 34 -0.28 7.63 -19.53
C SER A 34 -0.30 6.38 -20.41
N ARG A 35 0.77 6.17 -21.18
CA ARG A 35 0.97 4.95 -21.99
C ARG A 35 1.13 3.68 -21.15
N THR A 36 1.53 3.82 -19.89
CA THR A 36 1.75 2.72 -18.93
C THR A 36 0.63 2.63 -17.89
N ARG A 37 -0.53 3.25 -18.14
CA ARG A 37 -1.67 3.25 -17.21
C ARG A 37 -2.08 1.85 -16.78
N THR A 38 -2.22 0.93 -17.74
CA THR A 38 -2.66 -0.44 -17.45
C THR A 38 -1.63 -1.16 -16.59
N LEU A 39 -0.34 -1.00 -16.89
CA LEU A 39 0.74 -1.59 -16.09
C LEU A 39 0.72 -1.06 -14.66
N THR A 40 0.68 0.25 -14.47
CA THR A 40 0.67 0.86 -13.13
C THR A 40 -0.59 0.47 -12.35
N ALA A 41 -1.78 0.56 -12.96
CA ALA A 41 -3.02 0.14 -12.32
C ALA A 41 -3.00 -1.35 -11.90
N SER A 42 -2.54 -2.24 -12.78
CA SER A 42 -2.43 -3.67 -12.48
C SER A 42 -1.40 -3.96 -11.39
N MET A 43 -0.21 -3.34 -11.45
CA MET A 43 0.80 -3.48 -10.39
C MET A 43 0.27 -3.01 -9.03
N PHE A 44 -0.50 -1.91 -9.00
CA PHE A 44 -1.08 -1.42 -7.74
C PHE A 44 -2.10 -2.41 -7.18
N GLY A 45 -3.08 -2.82 -7.99
CA GLY A 45 -4.16 -3.71 -7.57
C GLY A 45 -3.66 -5.11 -7.20
N ILE A 46 -2.83 -5.72 -8.04
CA ILE A 46 -2.21 -7.03 -7.77
C ILE A 46 -1.30 -6.93 -6.55
N GLY A 47 -0.49 -5.87 -6.45
CA GLY A 47 0.37 -5.63 -5.30
C GLY A 47 -0.42 -5.57 -3.98
N MET A 48 -1.54 -4.84 -3.97
CA MET A 48 -2.37 -4.72 -2.77
C MET A 48 -3.07 -6.04 -2.43
N LEU A 49 -3.51 -6.81 -3.42
CA LEU A 49 -4.09 -8.14 -3.20
C LEU A 49 -3.07 -9.11 -2.61
N ILE A 50 -1.86 -9.15 -3.18
CA ILE A 50 -0.73 -9.95 -2.70
C ILE A 50 -0.36 -9.52 -1.27
N ALA A 51 -0.29 -8.21 -1.02
CA ALA A 51 0.00 -7.66 0.29
C ALA A 51 -1.05 -8.07 1.32
N LEU A 52 -2.33 -7.98 0.97
CA LEU A 52 -3.45 -8.38 1.84
C LEU A 52 -3.36 -9.88 2.18
N ALA A 53 -3.23 -10.74 1.17
CA ALA A 53 -3.13 -12.19 1.35
C ALA A 53 -1.90 -12.59 2.19
N GLY A 54 -0.73 -11.98 1.92
CA GLY A 54 0.48 -12.19 2.71
C GLY A 54 0.34 -11.69 4.16
N GLY A 55 -0.32 -10.55 4.37
CA GLY A 55 -0.53 -9.97 5.69
C GLY A 55 -1.43 -10.84 6.58
N PHE A 56 -2.59 -11.23 6.06
CA PHE A 56 -3.51 -12.11 6.79
C PHE A 56 -2.97 -13.54 6.94
N GLY A 57 -2.27 -14.07 5.93
CA GLY A 57 -1.59 -15.36 6.06
C GLY A 57 -0.51 -15.36 7.14
N GLN A 58 0.23 -14.27 7.30
CA GLN A 58 1.17 -14.11 8.40
C GLN A 58 0.46 -13.99 9.75
N ALA A 59 -0.65 -13.25 9.84
CA ALA A 59 -1.46 -13.14 11.06
C ALA A 59 -2.01 -14.51 11.50
N ALA A 60 -2.53 -15.31 10.57
CA ALA A 60 -3.01 -16.66 10.85
C ALA A 60 -1.88 -17.57 11.39
N ARG A 61 -0.66 -17.47 10.85
CA ARG A 61 0.51 -18.21 11.37
C ARG A 61 0.95 -17.78 12.77
N LEU A 62 0.61 -16.56 13.18
CA LEU A 62 0.84 -16.06 14.54
C LEU A 62 -0.31 -16.43 15.50
N GLY A 63 -1.27 -17.25 15.08
CA GLY A 63 -2.44 -17.62 15.89
C GLY A 63 -3.51 -16.53 15.95
N MET A 64 -3.36 -15.45 15.20
CA MET A 64 -4.34 -14.35 15.12
C MET A 64 -5.42 -14.70 14.09
N THR A 65 -6.26 -15.68 14.41
CA THR A 65 -7.33 -16.16 13.51
C THR A 65 -8.66 -15.45 13.73
N ASN A 66 -8.88 -14.88 14.92
CA ASN A 66 -10.07 -14.10 15.23
C ASN A 66 -9.76 -12.60 15.11
N THR A 67 -10.41 -11.92 14.19
CA THR A 67 -10.20 -10.48 13.93
C THR A 67 -10.65 -9.60 15.09
N ALA A 68 -11.60 -10.04 15.93
CA ALA A 68 -12.08 -9.29 17.09
C ALA A 68 -11.02 -9.13 18.19
N ILE A 69 -10.01 -9.99 18.22
CA ILE A 69 -8.92 -9.96 19.20
C ILE A 69 -7.60 -9.42 18.60
N PHE A 70 -7.65 -8.84 17.40
CA PHE A 70 -6.45 -8.26 16.81
C PHE A 70 -5.91 -7.15 17.72
N PRO A 71 -4.60 -7.17 18.03
CA PRO A 71 -4.00 -6.12 18.83
C PRO A 71 -4.09 -4.77 18.10
N GLY A 72 -4.15 -3.67 18.86
CA GLY A 72 -4.39 -2.33 18.29
C GLY A 72 -3.39 -1.92 17.19
N TRP A 73 -2.13 -2.35 17.29
CA TRP A 73 -1.12 -2.09 16.26
C TRP A 73 -1.45 -2.73 14.91
N LEU A 74 -2.10 -3.90 14.91
CA LEU A 74 -2.48 -4.61 13.69
C LEU A 74 -3.66 -3.89 13.02
N TRP A 75 -4.62 -3.42 13.80
CA TRP A 75 -5.70 -2.57 13.31
C TRP A 75 -5.18 -1.24 12.73
N ALA A 76 -4.24 -0.59 13.41
CA ALA A 76 -3.59 0.62 12.89
C ALA A 76 -2.90 0.35 11.54
N LYS A 77 -2.21 -0.79 11.42
CA LYS A 77 -1.55 -1.20 10.17
C LYS A 77 -2.56 -1.44 9.03
N ILE A 78 -3.68 -2.12 9.33
CA ILE A 78 -4.77 -2.33 8.36
C ILE A 78 -5.34 -0.99 7.90
N ALA A 79 -5.61 -0.07 8.83
CA ALA A 79 -6.10 1.26 8.52
C ALA A 79 -5.14 2.02 7.59
N ILE A 80 -3.83 1.95 7.84
CA ILE A 80 -2.81 2.56 6.96
C ILE A 80 -2.91 1.98 5.54
N TRP A 81 -3.03 0.66 5.37
CA TRP A 81 -3.13 0.07 4.02
C TRP A 81 -4.42 0.44 3.29
N ILE A 82 -5.53 0.60 4.01
CA ILE A 82 -6.78 1.13 3.45
C ILE A 82 -6.57 2.57 2.97
N VAL A 83 -5.94 3.41 3.78
CA VAL A 83 -5.62 4.80 3.39
C VAL A 83 -4.75 4.82 2.14
N VAL A 84 -3.65 4.06 2.10
CA VAL A 84 -2.78 3.98 0.90
C VAL A 84 -3.56 3.51 -0.34
N SER A 85 -4.49 2.56 -0.17
CA SER A 85 -5.35 2.09 -1.26
C SER A 85 -6.24 3.19 -1.81
N VAL A 86 -6.86 4.00 -0.94
CA VAL A 86 -7.68 5.14 -1.34
C VAL A 86 -6.84 6.24 -2.00
N LEU A 87 -5.64 6.53 -1.46
CA LEU A 87 -4.74 7.54 -2.02
C LEU A 87 -4.36 7.25 -3.48
N SER A 88 -4.37 5.99 -3.92
CA SER A 88 -4.06 5.65 -5.32
C SER A 88 -4.99 6.24 -6.37
N ILE A 89 -6.22 6.58 -5.98
CA ILE A 89 -7.24 7.10 -6.88
C ILE A 89 -7.07 8.61 -7.10
N LEU A 90 -6.52 9.31 -6.11
CA LEU A 90 -6.55 10.76 -6.00
C LEU A 90 -5.62 11.51 -6.99
N PRO A 91 -4.40 11.05 -7.34
CA PRO A 91 -3.50 11.83 -8.19
C PRO A 91 -4.11 12.27 -9.52
N TYR A 92 -4.93 11.42 -10.15
CA TYR A 92 -5.62 11.75 -11.40
C TYR A 92 -7.01 12.39 -11.23
N ARG A 93 -7.52 12.47 -9.99
CA ARG A 93 -8.81 13.13 -9.67
C ARG A 93 -8.59 14.54 -9.16
N ILE A 94 -7.55 14.72 -8.35
CA ILE A 94 -7.17 15.97 -7.68
C ILE A 94 -5.65 16.13 -7.86
N PRO A 95 -5.17 16.65 -9.00
CA PRO A 95 -3.75 16.74 -9.32
C PRO A 95 -2.92 17.52 -8.27
N ALA A 96 -3.54 18.48 -7.58
CA ALA A 96 -2.91 19.22 -6.48
C ALA A 96 -2.42 18.31 -5.33
N LEU A 97 -3.04 17.13 -5.16
CA LEU A 97 -2.63 16.15 -4.14
C LEU A 97 -1.49 15.23 -4.59
N ALA A 98 -1.08 15.25 -5.87
CA ALA A 98 -0.08 14.31 -6.38
C ALA A 98 1.28 14.43 -5.66
N LYS A 99 1.79 15.66 -5.48
CA LYS A 99 3.05 15.90 -4.75
C LYS A 99 2.94 15.54 -3.26
N PRO A 100 1.89 15.98 -2.52
CA PRO A 100 1.66 15.52 -1.15
C PRO A 100 1.60 14.00 -1.01
N ILE A 101 0.88 13.31 -1.90
CA ILE A 101 0.73 11.85 -1.88
C ILE A 101 2.07 11.16 -2.11
N TYR A 102 2.88 11.65 -3.04
CA TYR A 102 4.22 11.11 -3.29
C TYR A 102 5.09 11.11 -2.02
N LEU A 103 5.00 12.16 -1.20
CA LEU A 103 5.75 12.27 0.08
C LEU A 103 5.07 11.52 1.22
N LEU A 104 3.74 11.53 1.28
CA LEU A 104 2.96 10.93 2.36
C LEU A 104 3.02 9.39 2.33
N VAL A 105 3.03 8.78 1.15
CA VAL A 105 3.00 7.32 1.01
C VAL A 105 4.22 6.65 1.67
N PRO A 106 5.48 7.08 1.44
CA PRO A 106 6.64 6.58 2.18
C PRO A 106 6.55 6.74 3.70
N LEU A 107 5.98 7.84 4.19
CA LEU A 107 5.81 8.06 5.63
C LEU A 107 4.79 7.09 6.24
N LEU A 108 3.66 6.90 5.56
CA LEU A 108 2.63 5.94 5.97
C LEU A 108 3.16 4.50 5.92
N THR A 109 3.86 4.12 4.85
CA THR A 109 4.42 2.76 4.74
C THR A 109 5.55 2.53 5.73
N GLY A 110 6.38 3.55 6.00
CA GLY A 110 7.40 3.53 7.06
C GLY A 110 6.80 3.37 8.45
N LEU A 111 5.73 4.11 8.77
CA LEU A 111 5.00 3.97 10.03
C LEU A 111 4.39 2.56 10.17
N ALA A 112 3.79 2.01 9.12
CA ALA A 112 3.27 0.65 9.12
C ALA A 112 4.38 -0.41 9.32
N ALA A 113 5.58 -0.18 8.79
CA ALA A 113 6.74 -1.03 9.01
C ALA A 113 7.25 -0.91 10.46
N TYR A 114 7.34 0.30 11.00
CA TYR A 114 7.70 0.57 12.40
C TYR A 114 6.76 -0.17 13.36
N LEU A 115 5.44 -0.05 13.19
CA LEU A 115 4.46 -0.74 14.03
C LEU A 115 4.67 -2.25 14.03
N ALA A 116 5.00 -2.84 12.87
CA ALA A 116 5.25 -4.26 12.74
C ALA A 116 6.56 -4.71 13.42
N ILE A 117 7.61 -3.88 13.41
CA ILE A 117 8.89 -4.20 14.04
C ILE A 117 8.77 -4.15 15.57
N PHE A 118 8.10 -3.13 16.11
CA PHE A 118 8.00 -2.93 17.55
C PHE A 118 7.02 -3.87 18.26
N HIS A 119 6.07 -4.46 17.54
CA HIS A 119 5.03 -5.32 18.12
C HIS A 119 4.98 -6.73 17.50
N GLY A 120 5.91 -7.08 16.60
CA GLY A 120 5.78 -8.27 15.77
C GLY A 120 7.06 -8.78 15.11
N LEU A 121 8.22 -8.60 15.76
CA LEU A 121 9.36 -9.53 15.63
C LEU A 121 9.34 -10.53 16.79
#